data_AF-A0A1F3Z8P4-F1
#
_entry.id   AF-A0A1F3Z8P4-F1
#
_cell.length_a   1.000
_cell.length_b   1.000
_cell.length_c   1.000
_cell.angle_alpha   90.00
_cell.angle_beta   90.00
_cell.angle_gamma   90.00
#
_symmetry.space_group_name_H-M   'P 1'
#
loop_
_entity.id
_entity.type
_entity.pdbx_description
1 polymer ?
#
loop_
_entity_poly.entity_id
_entity_poly.type
_entity_poly.pdbx_seq_one_letter_code
_entity_poly.pdbx_strand_id
1 'polypeptide(L)'
;MFAISGVNTGIVNLRTANNQQMVLEAEFAAQQQVEQVLNSVAPFETVAVSATTANVDANGDGYNDFTVVTQPPKCLNTVPAPGYSYAFSESAPRDTVWEVVAAASDSVFGTSVALRQGVKIRMKVGSVCVN
;
A
#
# COMPACT_ATOMS: atom_id res chain seq x y z
N MET A 1 -38.64 28.77 -10.34
CA MET A 1 -37.94 27.67 -9.63
C MET A 1 -36.78 27.03 -10.42
N PHE A 2 -36.46 27.45 -11.66
CA PHE A 2 -35.34 26.88 -12.43
C PHE A 2 -33.94 27.32 -11.94
N ALA A 3 -33.79 28.53 -11.40
CA ALA A 3 -32.50 29.03 -10.92
C ALA A 3 -31.98 28.30 -9.66
N ILE A 4 -32.89 27.85 -8.78
CA ILE A 4 -32.53 27.12 -7.55
C ILE A 4 -32.04 25.71 -7.88
N SER A 5 -32.64 25.06 -8.89
CA SER A 5 -32.17 23.75 -9.36
C SER A 5 -30.80 23.82 -10.03
N GLY A 6 -30.49 24.85 -10.83
CA GLY A 6 -29.18 24.99 -11.47
C GLY A 6 -28.03 25.18 -10.47
N VAL A 7 -28.25 25.95 -9.40
CA VAL A 7 -27.27 26.15 -8.32
C VAL A 7 -27.06 24.85 -7.53
N ASN A 8 -28.13 24.14 -7.19
CA ASN A 8 -28.03 22.88 -6.44
C ASN A 8 -27.35 21.76 -7.25
N THR A 9 -27.61 21.64 -8.56
CA THR A 9 -26.94 20.67 -9.42
C THR A 9 -25.44 20.98 -9.56
N GLY A 10 -25.06 22.27 -9.67
CA GLY A 10 -23.67 22.69 -9.71
C GLY A 10 -22.88 22.35 -8.43
N ILE A 11 -23.49 22.55 -7.25
CA ILE A 11 -22.86 22.25 -5.96
C ILE A 11 -22.68 20.74 -5.76
N VAL A 12 -23.64 19.91 -6.19
CA VAL A 12 -23.53 18.44 -6.09
C VAL A 12 -22.40 17.91 -6.97
N ASN A 13 -22.26 18.44 -8.18
CA ASN A 13 -21.18 18.07 -9.09
C ASN A 13 -19.80 18.45 -8.52
N LEU A 14 -19.67 19.65 -7.94
CA LEU A 14 -18.42 20.10 -7.29
C LEU A 14 -18.05 19.27 -6.07
N ARG A 15 -19.02 18.93 -5.21
CA ARG A 15 -18.76 18.04 -4.07
C ARG A 15 -18.29 16.66 -4.51
N THR A 16 -18.89 16.13 -5.57
CA THR A 16 -18.49 14.82 -6.12
C THR A 16 -17.07 14.87 -6.66
N ALA A 17 -16.71 15.90 -7.43
CA ALA A 17 -15.36 16.08 -7.95
C ALA A 17 -14.33 16.24 -6.82
N ASN A 18 -14.61 17.04 -5.80
CA ASN A 18 -13.72 17.22 -4.66
C ASN A 18 -13.55 15.93 -3.84
N ASN A 19 -14.63 15.18 -3.63
CA ASN A 19 -14.54 13.89 -2.94
C ASN A 19 -13.69 12.90 -3.74
N GLN A 20 -13.85 12.86 -5.07
CA GLN A 20 -13.04 12.01 -5.93
C GLN A 20 -11.58 12.43 -5.94
N GLN A 21 -11.31 13.73 -5.97
CA GLN A 21 -9.95 14.27 -5.89
C GLN A 21 -9.24 13.81 -4.60
N MET A 22 -9.90 13.94 -3.45
CA MET A 22 -9.32 13.54 -2.16
C MET A 22 -9.06 12.03 -2.06
N VAL A 23 -9.94 11.21 -2.65
CA VAL A 23 -9.72 9.75 -2.72
C VAL A 23 -8.49 9.43 -3.57
N LEU A 24 -8.33 10.09 -4.72
CA LEU A 24 -7.15 9.90 -5.58
C LEU A 24 -5.87 10.31 -4.87
N GLU A 25 -5.85 11.46 -4.19
CA GLU A 25 -4.69 11.92 -3.42
C GLU A 25 -4.33 10.94 -2.29
N ALA A 26 -5.33 10.40 -1.59
CA ALA A 26 -5.13 9.36 -0.58
C ALA A 26 -4.56 8.06 -1.18
N GLU A 27 -5.02 7.65 -2.37
CA GLU A 27 -4.47 6.50 -3.10
C GLU A 27 -3.00 6.70 -3.49
N PHE A 28 -2.65 7.88 -4.01
CA PHE A 28 -1.26 8.21 -4.35
C PHE A 28 -0.36 8.25 -3.10
N ALA A 29 -0.83 8.82 -1.99
CA ALA A 29 -0.11 8.82 -0.73
C ALA A 29 0.14 7.39 -0.21
N ALA A 30 -0.86 6.51 -0.28
CA ALA A 30 -0.70 5.10 0.07
C ALA A 30 0.28 4.37 -0.87
N GLN A 31 0.18 4.59 -2.19
CA GLN A 31 1.08 4.00 -3.18
C GLN A 31 2.53 4.41 -2.95
N GLN A 32 2.79 5.69 -2.64
CA GLN A 32 4.13 6.17 -2.33
C GLN A 32 4.77 5.37 -1.18
N GLN A 33 4.00 5.08 -0.12
CA GLN A 33 4.50 4.28 1.00
C GLN A 33 4.75 2.82 0.61
N VAL A 34 3.89 2.24 -0.23
CA VAL A 34 4.14 0.90 -0.76
C VAL A 34 5.45 0.88 -1.57
N GLU A 35 5.72 1.87 -2.42
CA GLU A 35 6.99 1.96 -3.16
C GLU A 35 8.20 2.09 -2.23
N GLN A 36 8.07 2.80 -1.10
CA GLN A 36 9.14 2.87 -0.10
C GLN A 36 9.42 1.49 0.53
N VAL A 37 8.38 0.70 0.81
CA VAL A 37 8.54 -0.69 1.26
C VAL A 37 9.21 -1.55 0.18
N LEU A 38 8.83 -1.37 -1.08
CA LEU A 38 9.38 -2.12 -2.22
C LEU A 38 10.83 -1.75 -2.57
N ASN A 39 11.28 -0.56 -2.18
CA ASN A 39 12.66 -0.11 -2.40
C ASN A 39 13.70 -0.87 -1.54
N SER A 40 13.27 -1.80 -0.69
CA SER A 40 14.16 -2.66 0.10
C SER A 40 13.60 -4.07 0.25
N VAL A 41 14.49 -5.06 0.30
CA VAL A 41 14.12 -6.45 0.61
C VAL A 41 14.01 -6.72 2.11
N ALA A 42 14.55 -5.82 2.96
CA ALA A 42 14.60 -6.00 4.41
C ALA A 42 13.23 -6.24 5.08
N PRO A 43 12.14 -5.56 4.69
CA PRO A 43 10.81 -5.81 5.25
C PRO A 43 10.27 -7.23 5.00
N PHE A 44 10.86 -7.97 4.05
CA PHE A 44 10.44 -9.31 3.65
C PHE A 44 11.35 -10.42 4.20
N GLU A 45 12.48 -10.07 4.82
CA GLU A 45 13.47 -11.05 5.33
C GLU A 45 13.37 -11.32 6.83
N THR A 46 12.70 -10.43 7.58
CA THR A 46 12.71 -10.46 9.04
C THR A 46 11.34 -10.81 9.62
N VAL A 47 11.35 -11.55 10.73
CA VAL A 47 10.14 -12.08 11.41
C VAL A 47 9.35 -11.00 12.15
N ALA A 48 9.98 -9.84 12.44
CA ALA A 48 9.41 -8.81 13.29
C ALA A 48 9.57 -7.43 12.64
N VAL A 49 8.71 -7.13 11.67
CA VAL A 49 8.49 -5.77 11.18
C VAL A 49 7.29 -5.20 11.92
N SER A 50 7.41 -4.00 12.47
CA SER A 50 6.28 -3.27 13.07
C SER A 50 5.60 -2.41 12.02
N ALA A 51 4.32 -2.09 12.23
CA ALA A 51 3.64 -1.11 11.40
C ALA A 51 4.40 0.22 11.45
N THR A 52 4.50 0.88 10.29
CA THR A 52 5.12 2.20 10.18
C THR A 52 4.06 3.25 9.87
N THR A 53 4.32 4.48 10.33
CA THR A 53 3.46 5.62 10.04
C THR A 53 4.29 6.68 9.35
N ALA A 54 3.77 7.20 8.23
CA ALA A 54 4.36 8.30 7.49
C ALA A 54 3.33 9.39 7.28
N ASN A 55 3.79 10.64 7.27
CA ASN A 55 2.96 11.77 6.90
C ASN A 55 3.31 12.18 5.46
N VAL A 56 2.30 12.47 4.66
CA VAL A 56 2.42 12.83 3.25
C VAL A 56 1.78 14.19 3.03
N ASP A 57 2.58 15.12 2.51
CA ASP A 57 2.13 16.38 1.92
C ASP A 57 1.88 16.11 0.43
N ALA A 58 0.60 16.00 0.06
CA ALA A 58 0.17 15.65 -1.29
C ALA A 58 0.09 16.87 -2.21
N ASN A 59 -0.19 18.05 -1.64
CA ASN A 59 -0.40 19.29 -2.39
C ASN A 59 0.85 20.19 -2.45
N GLY A 60 1.87 19.91 -1.64
CA GLY A 60 3.15 20.62 -1.58
C GLY A 60 3.13 21.94 -0.82
N ASP A 61 2.15 22.17 0.06
CA ASP A 61 1.98 23.42 0.81
C ASP A 61 2.81 23.49 2.11
N GLY A 62 3.54 22.41 2.43
CA GLY A 62 4.38 22.30 3.62
C GLY A 62 3.65 21.78 4.86
N TYR A 63 2.37 21.42 4.74
CA TYR A 63 1.59 20.74 5.77
C TYR A 63 1.29 19.30 5.37
N ASN A 64 1.09 18.45 6.38
CA ASN A 64 0.77 17.05 6.12
C ASN A 64 -0.72 16.92 5.81
N ASP A 65 -1.05 16.42 4.63
CA ASP A 65 -2.43 16.15 4.20
C ASP A 65 -2.91 14.77 4.70
N PHE A 66 -2.05 13.75 4.60
CA PHE A 66 -2.40 12.37 4.92
C PHE A 66 -1.43 11.76 5.94
N THR A 67 -1.98 11.00 6.87
CA THR A 67 -1.22 10.03 7.67
C THR A 67 -1.44 8.65 7.07
N VAL A 68 -0.36 8.01 6.65
CA VAL A 68 -0.37 6.67 6.06
C VAL A 68 0.21 5.67 7.05
N VAL A 69 -0.57 4.64 7.39
CA VAL A 69 -0.12 3.52 8.21
C VAL A 69 0.14 2.31 7.32
N THR A 70 1.39 1.89 7.26
CA THR A 70 1.81 0.71 6.50
C THR A 70 1.95 -0.46 7.44
N GLN A 71 1.18 -1.52 7.20
CA GLN A 71 1.24 -2.73 8.00
C GLN A 71 2.50 -3.54 7.63
N PRO A 72 3.03 -4.35 8.56
CA PRO A 72 4.09 -5.30 8.26
C PRO A 72 3.69 -6.18 7.07
N PRO A 73 4.58 -6.38 6.07
CA PRO A 73 4.28 -7.28 4.96
C PRO A 73 3.94 -8.67 5.47
N LYS A 74 2.79 -9.20 5.06
CA LYS A 74 2.36 -10.54 5.44
C LYS A 74 2.73 -11.52 4.35
N CYS A 75 3.50 -12.55 4.66
CA CYS A 75 3.72 -13.59 3.68
C CYS A 75 2.48 -14.50 3.56
N LEU A 76 2.04 -14.70 2.32
CA LEU A 76 0.90 -15.54 1.99
C LEU A 76 1.32 -16.93 1.50
N ASN A 77 2.47 -17.05 0.82
CA ASN A 77 2.90 -18.32 0.24
C ASN A 77 4.42 -18.40 0.05
N THR A 78 4.97 -19.61 0.11
CA THR A 78 6.36 -19.93 -0.22
C THR A 78 6.41 -21.18 -1.08
N VAL A 79 7.10 -21.11 -2.22
CA VAL A 79 7.37 -22.28 -3.06
C VAL A 79 8.86 -22.33 -3.45
N PRO A 80 9.47 -23.52 -3.58
CA PRO A 80 10.79 -23.63 -4.20
C PRO A 80 10.78 -23.01 -5.61
N ALA A 81 11.83 -22.27 -5.94
CA ALA A 81 11.99 -21.72 -7.27
C ALA A 81 12.12 -22.86 -8.30
N PRO A 82 11.50 -22.72 -9.50
CA PRO A 82 11.63 -23.72 -10.56
C PRO A 82 13.04 -23.73 -11.15
N GLY A 83 13.40 -24.79 -11.87
CA GLY A 83 14.70 -24.92 -12.55
C GLY A 83 15.78 -25.66 -11.75
N TYR A 84 15.46 -26.11 -10.54
CA TYR A 84 16.34 -26.96 -9.72
C TYR A 84 15.84 -28.40 -9.75
N SER A 85 16.76 -29.37 -9.84
CA SER A 85 16.38 -30.78 -9.78
C SER A 85 15.77 -31.10 -8.40
N TYR A 86 14.88 -32.10 -8.34
CA TYR A 86 14.25 -32.53 -7.08
C TYR A 86 15.27 -32.82 -5.96
N ALA A 87 16.44 -33.38 -6.29
CA ALA A 87 17.50 -33.67 -5.32
C ALA A 87 18.16 -32.41 -4.70
N PHE A 88 17.96 -31.22 -5.28
CA PHE A 88 18.49 -29.95 -4.80
C PHE A 88 17.37 -28.99 -4.33
N SER A 89 16.13 -29.47 -4.16
CA SER A 89 14.99 -28.62 -3.80
C SER A 89 15.12 -27.95 -2.44
N GLU A 90 15.86 -28.56 -1.50
CA GLU A 90 16.14 -27.96 -0.19
C GLU A 90 17.17 -26.83 -0.27
N SER A 91 18.07 -26.90 -1.26
CA SER A 91 19.08 -25.89 -1.53
C SER A 91 18.62 -24.81 -2.53
N ALA A 92 17.43 -24.97 -3.11
CA ALA A 92 16.87 -24.03 -4.07
C ALA A 92 16.43 -22.72 -3.38
N PRO A 93 16.60 -21.56 -4.04
CA PRO A 93 15.93 -20.32 -3.66
C PRO A 93 14.42 -20.52 -3.52
N ARG A 94 13.77 -19.68 -2.71
CA ARG A 94 12.34 -19.74 -2.49
C ARG A 94 11.65 -18.54 -3.13
N ASP A 95 10.65 -18.79 -3.96
CA ASP A 95 9.75 -17.75 -4.43
C ASP A 95 8.68 -17.55 -3.35
N THR A 96 8.61 -16.35 -2.80
CA THR A 96 7.66 -15.96 -1.75
C THR A 96 6.65 -14.95 -2.28
N VAL A 97 5.41 -15.02 -1.81
CA VAL A 97 4.34 -14.07 -2.15
C VAL A 97 3.92 -13.34 -0.89
N TRP A 98 3.92 -12.02 -0.96
CA TRP A 98 3.65 -11.12 0.16
C TRP A 98 2.47 -10.20 -0.14
N GLU A 99 1.71 -9.88 0.90
CA GLU A 99 0.74 -8.79 0.91
C GLU A 99 1.35 -7.59 1.62
N VAL A 100 1.35 -6.44 0.95
CA VAL A 100 1.69 -5.15 1.54
C VAL A 100 0.42 -4.33 1.63
N VAL A 101 0.15 -3.76 2.81
CA VAL A 101 -1.06 -2.96 3.06
C VAL A 101 -0.65 -1.59 3.57
N ALA A 102 -1.11 -0.53 2.90
CA ALA A 102 -0.92 0.84 3.33
C ALA A 102 -2.29 1.52 3.41
N ALA A 103 -2.60 2.14 4.55
CA ALA A 103 -3.85 2.85 4.77
C ALA A 103 -3.59 4.34 4.97
N ALA A 104 -4.01 5.16 4.00
CA ALA A 104 -4.01 6.61 4.13
C ALA A 104 -5.27 7.08 4.86
N SER A 105 -5.11 8.03 5.75
CA SER A 105 -6.19 8.70 6.46
C SER A 105 -5.92 10.19 6.54
N ASP A 106 -6.94 11.00 6.28
CA ASP A 106 -6.94 12.43 6.50
C ASP A 106 -7.69 12.75 7.81
N SER A 107 -7.08 13.61 8.63
CA SER A 107 -7.62 14.04 9.92
C SER A 107 -8.61 15.20 9.82
N VAL A 108 -8.64 15.93 8.70
CA VAL A 108 -9.46 17.12 8.49
C VAL A 108 -10.85 16.76 7.95
N PHE A 109 -10.92 15.93 6.91
CA PHE A 109 -12.17 15.57 6.24
C PHE A 109 -12.59 14.11 6.48
N GLY A 110 -11.75 13.31 7.15
CA GLY A 110 -12.07 11.94 7.56
C GLY A 110 -12.04 10.91 6.43
N THR A 111 -11.47 11.26 5.28
CA THR A 111 -11.29 10.34 4.15
C THR A 111 -10.24 9.30 4.52
N SER A 112 -10.51 8.02 4.22
CA SER A 112 -9.53 6.96 4.36
C SER A 112 -9.59 5.99 3.19
N VAL A 113 -8.41 5.60 2.71
CA VAL A 113 -8.23 4.60 1.65
C VAL A 113 -7.19 3.59 2.10
N ALA A 114 -7.49 2.30 1.89
CA ALA A 114 -6.55 1.21 2.14
C ALA A 114 -6.15 0.55 0.82
N LEU A 115 -4.87 0.65 0.49
CA LEU A 115 -4.25 -0.02 -0.64
C LEU A 115 -3.69 -1.38 -0.20
N ARG A 116 -3.96 -2.41 -1.00
CA ARG A 116 -3.43 -3.77 -0.81
C ARG A 116 -2.73 -4.20 -2.08
N GLN A 117 -1.45 -4.53 -1.98
CA GLN A 117 -0.64 -4.95 -3.12
C GLN A 117 0.01 -6.32 -2.88
N GLY A 118 -0.03 -7.18 -3.88
CA GLY A 118 0.66 -8.46 -3.91
C GLY A 118 2.05 -8.33 -4.52
N VAL A 119 3.06 -8.90 -3.88
CA VAL A 119 4.47 -8.81 -4.29
C VAL A 119 5.08 -10.21 -4.31
N LYS A 120 5.78 -10.55 -5.40
CA LYS A 120 6.54 -11.80 -5.48
C LYS A 120 8.03 -11.52 -5.38
N ILE A 121 8.71 -12.15 -4.42
CA ILE A 121 10.14 -11.96 -4.17
C ILE A 121 10.86 -13.32 -4.18
N ARG A 122 11.97 -13.39 -4.91
CA ARG A 122 12.88 -14.54 -4.86
C ARG A 122 13.87 -14.35 -3.71
N MET A 123 13.74 -15.20 -2.72
CA MET A 123 14.53 -15.20 -1.50
C MET A 123 15.61 -16.26 -1.54
N LYS A 124 16.62 -16.10 -0.67
CA LYS A 124 17.68 -17.08 -0.48
C LYS A 124 17.14 -18.44 0.00
N VAL A 125 17.99 -19.45 -0.10
CA VAL A 125 17.71 -20.78 0.46
C VAL A 125 17.34 -20.69 1.94
N GLY A 126 16.37 -21.49 2.37
CA GLY A 126 15.94 -21.57 3.77
C GLY A 126 15.02 -20.43 4.25
N SER A 127 14.74 -19.43 3.40
CA SER A 127 13.71 -18.43 3.71
C SER A 127 12.34 -19.09 3.79
N VAL A 128 11.70 -18.98 4.96
CA VAL A 128 10.35 -19.48 5.22
C VAL A 128 9.47 -18.34 5.66
N CYS A 129 8.21 -18.40 5.27
CA CYS A 129 7.20 -17.49 5.78
C CYS A 129 6.79 -17.90 7.18
N VAL A 130 7.17 -17.08 8.14
CA VAL A 130 6.66 -17.16 9.51
C VAL A 130 5.45 -16.24 9.58
N ASN A 131 4.32 -16.83 9.97
CA ASN A 131 3.01 -16.18 10.07
C ASN A 131 2.78 -15.72 11.51
#